data_AF-A0A7D9M472-F1
#
_entry.id   AF-A0A7D9M472-F1
#
_cell.length_a   1.000
_cell.length_b   1.000
_cell.length_c   1.000
_cell.angle_alpha   90.00
_cell.angle_beta   90.00
_cell.angle_gamma   90.00
#
_symmetry.space_group_name_H-M   'P 1'
#
loop_
_entity.id
_entity.type
_entity.pdbx_description
1 polymer ?
#
loop_
_entity_poly.entity_id
_entity_poly.type
_entity_poly.pdbx_seq_one_letter_code
_entity_poly.pdbx_strand_id
1 'polypeptide(L)'
;ANGEVERFMRTIEKAIRTAHIEKKNWKQALYQFLRQYRATPQSTTNVSPSEALNNRKLKIPLPSIPKIQQQETQDPMRKRDQEKKEKMKKYSDHRQHSRTTDLKIGDTVLIRQPKKNKLTPPFNPKPFTFEARKGTMVTVKRGSKKITRNISFFKKIDNRVTDSSDNEDDDDDFDCDRTNEDQLNQEPVRLRRSQRERRQPDRLGF
;
A
#
# COMPACT_ATOMS: atom_id res chain seq x y z
N ALA A 1 -6.23 -5.37 -4.31
CA ALA A 1 -6.10 -4.34 -5.34
C ALA A 1 -7.42 -3.61 -5.48
N ASN A 2 -7.85 -2.91 -4.42
CA ASN A 2 -9.20 -2.31 -4.32
C ASN A 2 -9.14 -0.81 -3.97
N GLY A 3 -7.97 -0.19 -4.12
CA GLY A 3 -7.71 1.16 -3.59
C GLY A 3 -8.58 2.26 -4.20
N GLU A 4 -9.00 2.12 -5.46
CA GLU A 4 -9.91 3.08 -6.13
C GLU A 4 -11.29 3.08 -5.49
N VAL A 5 -11.86 1.88 -5.27
CA VAL A 5 -13.15 1.69 -4.60
C VAL A 5 -13.08 2.18 -3.15
N GLU A 6 -12.03 1.83 -2.42
CA GLU A 6 -11.81 2.28 -1.04
C GLU A 6 -11.75 3.82 -0.96
N ARG A 7 -11.06 4.47 -1.91
CA ARG A 7 -10.98 5.93 -1.97
C ARG A 7 -12.35 6.56 -2.25
N PHE A 8 -13.14 5.96 -3.14
CA PHE A 8 -14.49 6.42 -3.44
C PHE A 8 -15.45 6.24 -2.26
N MET A 9 -15.41 5.09 -1.58
CA MET A 9 -16.23 4.84 -0.39
C MET A 9 -15.95 5.87 0.71
N ARG A 10 -14.69 6.26 0.90
CA ARG A 10 -14.32 7.33 1.85
C ARG A 10 -14.98 8.68 1.51
N THR A 11 -15.19 8.99 0.22
CA THR A 11 -15.87 10.24 -0.17
C THR A 11 -17.38 10.17 0.03
N ILE A 12 -17.99 9.01 -0.26
CA ILE A 12 -19.41 8.76 0.03
C ILE A 12 -19.67 8.88 1.54
N GLU A 13 -18.84 8.22 2.34
CA GLU A 13 -18.98 8.23 3.80
C GLU A 13 -18.92 9.64 4.36
N LYS A 14 -18.01 10.49 3.86
CA LYS A 14 -17.98 11.91 4.23
C LYS A 14 -19.28 12.63 3.91
N ALA A 15 -19.82 12.45 2.71
CA ALA A 15 -21.08 13.09 2.31
C ALA A 15 -22.26 12.65 3.20
N ILE A 16 -22.33 11.36 3.54
CA ILE A 16 -23.35 10.82 4.45
C ILE A 16 -23.18 11.37 5.86
N ARG A 17 -21.96 11.42 6.39
CA ARG A 17 -21.66 12.00 7.72
C ARG A 17 -22.07 13.47 7.79
N THR A 18 -21.78 14.26 6.75
CA THR A 18 -22.22 15.66 6.66
C THR A 18 -23.74 15.76 6.66
N ALA A 19 -24.44 14.94 5.88
CA ALA A 19 -25.91 14.94 5.85
C ALA A 19 -26.52 14.59 7.22
N HIS A 20 -25.89 13.67 7.95
CA HIS A 20 -26.31 13.30 9.30
C HIS A 20 -26.16 14.47 10.29
N ILE A 21 -25.03 15.19 10.25
CA ILE A 21 -24.79 16.40 11.08
C ILE A 21 -25.81 17.49 10.74
N GLU A 22 -26.11 17.69 9.46
CA GLU A 22 -27.10 18.66 8.98
C GLU A 22 -28.56 18.23 9.21
N LYS A 23 -28.80 17.06 9.81
CA LYS A 23 -30.14 16.47 10.04
C LYS A 23 -30.98 16.32 8.75
N LYS A 24 -30.32 16.07 7.61
CA LYS A 24 -30.98 15.83 6.31
C LYS A 24 -31.19 14.34 6.06
N ASN A 25 -32.10 13.99 5.15
CA ASN A 25 -32.26 12.60 4.70
C ASN A 25 -30.99 12.17 3.94
N TRP A 26 -30.23 11.24 4.53
CA TRP A 26 -28.96 10.79 3.99
C TRP A 26 -29.09 10.15 2.60
N LYS A 27 -30.23 9.51 2.27
CA LYS A 27 -30.46 8.91 0.95
C LYS A 27 -30.54 9.99 -0.13
N GLN A 28 -31.28 11.06 0.13
CA GLN A 28 -31.40 12.19 -0.80
C GLN A 28 -30.05 12.91 -0.97
N ALA A 29 -29.33 13.13 0.12
CA ALA A 29 -27.99 13.71 0.07
C ALA A 29 -27.02 12.84 -0.73
N LEU A 30 -27.10 11.51 -0.60
CA LEU A 30 -26.31 10.57 -1.39
C LEU A 30 -26.62 10.67 -2.89
N TYR A 31 -27.89 10.70 -3.29
CA TYR A 31 -28.26 10.87 -4.70
C TYR A 31 -27.75 12.19 -5.27
N GLN A 32 -27.87 13.28 -4.51
CA GLN A 32 -27.35 14.58 -4.88
C GLN A 32 -25.82 14.56 -5.05
N PHE A 33 -25.10 13.97 -4.08
CA PHE A 33 -23.65 13.79 -4.13
C PHE A 33 -23.23 12.99 -5.37
N LEU A 34 -23.90 11.86 -5.64
CA LEU A 34 -23.58 11.02 -6.79
C LEU A 34 -23.82 11.74 -8.12
N ARG A 35 -24.88 12.55 -8.22
CA ARG A 35 -25.13 13.38 -9.39
C ARG A 35 -24.01 14.38 -9.61
N GLN A 36 -23.57 15.06 -8.56
CA GLN A 36 -22.47 16.03 -8.62
C GLN A 36 -21.15 15.33 -8.96
N TYR A 37 -20.80 14.25 -8.27
CA TYR A 37 -19.58 13.47 -8.50
C TYR A 37 -19.45 13.02 -9.97
N ARG A 38 -20.53 12.57 -10.58
CA ARG A 38 -20.55 12.15 -12.00
C ARG A 38 -20.36 13.29 -12.98
N ALA A 39 -20.69 14.52 -12.60
CA ALA A 39 -20.60 15.70 -13.45
C ALA A 39 -19.34 16.55 -13.20
N THR A 40 -18.65 16.36 -12.08
CA THR A 40 -17.41 17.07 -11.75
C THR A 40 -16.21 16.45 -12.47
N PRO A 41 -15.41 17.24 -13.22
CA PRO A 41 -14.16 16.77 -13.80
C PRO A 41 -13.17 16.27 -12.72
N GLN A 42 -12.56 15.11 -12.93
CA GLN A 42 -11.52 14.61 -12.02
C GLN A 42 -10.17 15.31 -12.28
N SER A 43 -9.39 15.57 -11.23
CA SER A 43 -8.10 16.29 -11.36
C SER A 43 -7.00 15.53 -12.12
N THR A 44 -7.16 14.21 -12.29
CA THR A 44 -6.21 13.34 -12.99
C THR A 44 -6.44 13.37 -14.50
N THR A 45 -7.69 13.21 -14.92
CA THR A 45 -8.09 13.11 -16.33
C THR A 45 -8.60 14.44 -16.91
N ASN A 46 -9.03 15.37 -16.06
CA ASN A 46 -9.79 16.58 -16.39
C ASN A 46 -11.14 16.32 -17.10
N VAL A 47 -11.63 15.08 -17.02
CA VAL A 47 -12.89 14.63 -17.62
C VAL A 47 -13.83 14.18 -16.49
N SER A 48 -15.12 14.44 -16.64
CA SER A 48 -16.11 13.99 -15.64
C SER A 48 -16.41 12.49 -15.79
N PRO A 49 -16.71 11.74 -14.71
CA PRO A 49 -16.96 10.30 -14.82
C PRO A 49 -18.07 9.93 -15.80
N SER A 50 -19.16 10.71 -15.85
CA SER A 50 -20.24 10.47 -16.81
C SER A 50 -19.82 10.73 -18.25
N GLU A 51 -18.96 11.73 -18.47
CA GLU A 51 -18.44 12.05 -19.80
C GLU A 51 -17.45 10.99 -20.29
N ALA A 52 -16.59 10.48 -19.41
CA ALA A 52 -15.66 9.39 -19.73
C ALA A 52 -16.41 8.11 -20.18
N LEU A 53 -17.57 7.83 -19.60
CA LEU A 53 -18.39 6.65 -19.92
C LEU A 53 -19.31 6.87 -21.13
N ASN A 54 -20.00 8.00 -21.19
CA ASN A 54 -21.07 8.24 -22.16
C ASN A 54 -20.63 9.15 -23.33
N ASN A 55 -19.39 9.63 -23.33
CA ASN A 55 -18.84 10.63 -24.27
C ASN A 55 -19.75 11.87 -24.41
N ARG A 56 -20.50 12.20 -23.34
CA ARG A 56 -21.48 13.28 -23.29
C ARG A 56 -21.39 13.99 -21.95
N LYS A 57 -21.38 15.32 -21.98
CA LYS A 57 -21.35 16.15 -20.77
C LYS A 57 -22.74 16.23 -20.14
N LEU A 58 -22.84 15.93 -18.84
CA LEU A 58 -24.08 16.09 -18.09
C LEU A 58 -24.45 17.57 -17.97
N LYS A 59 -25.74 17.89 -18.20
CA LYS A 59 -26.29 19.22 -17.91
C LYS A 59 -26.42 19.38 -16.40
N ILE A 60 -25.69 20.34 -15.85
CA ILE A 60 -25.72 20.72 -14.43
C ILE A 60 -26.28 22.13 -14.29
N PRO A 61 -26.81 22.51 -13.11
CA PRO A 61 -27.37 23.85 -12.88
C PRO A 61 -26.35 24.99 -12.97
N LEU A 62 -25.04 24.68 -13.07
CA LEU A 62 -24.02 25.69 -13.29
C LEU A 62 -24.08 26.18 -14.74
N PRO A 63 -24.02 27.50 -14.98
CA PRO A 63 -23.97 28.04 -16.32
C PRO A 63 -22.72 27.54 -17.02
N SER A 64 -22.87 26.98 -18.22
CA SER A 64 -21.76 26.55 -19.05
C SER A 64 -21.91 27.14 -20.44
N ILE A 65 -20.84 27.73 -20.95
CA ILE A 65 -20.78 28.18 -22.34
C ILE A 65 -20.83 26.92 -23.23
N PRO A 66 -21.77 26.82 -24.17
CA PRO A 66 -21.82 25.71 -25.11
C PRO A 66 -20.54 25.72 -25.93
N LYS A 67 -19.64 24.77 -25.67
CA LYS A 67 -18.52 24.49 -26.55
C LYS A 67 -19.04 23.60 -27.67
N ILE A 68 -18.75 23.96 -28.93
CA ILE A 68 -18.90 23.03 -30.05
C ILE A 68 -18.05 21.82 -29.68
N GLN A 69 -18.69 20.66 -29.51
CA GLN A 69 -17.99 19.43 -29.16
C GLN A 69 -17.13 19.03 -30.35
N GLN A 70 -15.91 19.55 -30.42
CA GLN A 70 -14.85 18.83 -31.10
C GLN A 70 -14.73 17.51 -30.33
N GLN A 71 -14.92 16.39 -31.02
CA GLN A 71 -14.75 15.06 -30.45
C GLN A 71 -13.27 14.92 -30.07
N GLU A 72 -12.86 15.47 -28.93
CA GLU A 72 -11.58 15.14 -28.33
C GLU A 72 -11.67 13.64 -28.01
N THR A 73 -10.90 12.87 -28.78
CA THR A 73 -10.87 11.41 -28.72
C THR A 73 -10.52 10.91 -27.32
N GLN A 74 -10.72 9.63 -27.07
CA GLN A 74 -10.32 8.96 -25.82
C GLN A 74 -8.79 9.05 -25.54
N ASP A 75 -8.00 9.42 -26.55
CA ASP A 75 -6.54 9.44 -26.54
C ASP A 75 -5.92 10.45 -25.54
N PRO A 76 -6.29 11.74 -25.52
CA PRO A 76 -5.78 12.69 -24.51
C PRO A 76 -6.09 12.29 -23.07
N MET A 77 -7.26 11.70 -22.80
CA MET A 77 -7.62 11.24 -21.46
C MET A 77 -6.71 10.10 -21.01
N ARG A 78 -6.53 9.09 -21.86
CA ARG A 78 -5.66 7.93 -21.58
C ARG A 78 -4.21 8.33 -21.37
N LYS A 79 -3.70 9.23 -22.21
CA LYS A 79 -2.33 9.75 -22.08
C LYS A 79 -2.12 10.45 -20.73
N ARG A 80 -3.03 11.36 -20.33
CA ARG A 80 -2.94 12.04 -19.02
C ARG A 80 -3.02 11.08 -17.86
N ASP A 81 -3.95 10.11 -17.93
CA ASP A 81 -4.10 9.09 -16.88
C ASP A 81 -2.81 8.27 -16.71
N GLN A 82 -2.20 7.84 -17.83
CA GLN A 82 -0.93 7.13 -17.84
C GLN A 82 0.19 7.97 -17.22
N GLU A 83 0.37 9.22 -17.65
CA GLU A 83 1.38 10.14 -17.11
C GLU A 83 1.22 10.35 -15.59
N LYS A 84 -0.02 10.55 -15.12
CA LYS A 84 -0.32 10.71 -13.69
C LYS A 84 -0.04 9.42 -12.91
N LYS A 85 -0.41 8.25 -13.44
CA LYS A 85 -0.12 6.94 -12.85
C LYS A 85 1.37 6.70 -12.73
N GLU A 86 2.14 7.00 -13.78
CA GLU A 86 3.60 6.88 -13.77
C GLU A 86 4.24 7.81 -12.74
N LYS A 87 3.82 9.07 -12.67
CA LYS A 87 4.30 10.03 -11.66
C LYS A 87 3.98 9.54 -10.24
N MET A 88 2.77 9.06 -10.00
CA MET A 88 2.34 8.58 -8.70
C MET A 88 3.08 7.31 -8.29
N LYS A 89 3.34 6.41 -9.24
CA LYS A 89 4.18 5.23 -9.04
C LYS A 89 5.59 5.63 -8.62
N LYS A 90 6.28 6.49 -9.39
CA LYS A 90 7.63 6.98 -9.06
C LYS A 90 7.70 7.61 -7.66
N TYR A 91 6.72 8.45 -7.33
CA TYR A 91 6.64 9.07 -6.00
C TYR A 91 6.43 8.05 -4.88
N SER A 92 5.51 7.10 -5.08
CA SER A 92 5.23 6.05 -4.09
C SER A 92 6.45 5.14 -3.89
N ASP A 93 7.06 4.69 -4.98
CA ASP A 93 8.24 3.82 -4.94
C ASP A 93 9.41 4.50 -4.22
N HIS A 94 9.68 5.78 -4.53
CA HIS A 94 10.69 6.58 -3.84
C HIS A 94 10.37 6.75 -2.36
N ARG A 95 9.14 7.16 -2.02
CA ARG A 95 8.74 7.43 -0.63
C ARG A 95 8.73 6.15 0.23
N GLN A 96 8.38 5.01 -0.35
CA GLN A 96 8.33 3.73 0.36
C GLN A 96 9.66 2.95 0.27
N HIS A 97 10.70 3.51 -0.38
CA HIS A 97 11.97 2.82 -0.62
C HIS A 97 11.77 1.45 -1.27
N SER A 98 10.85 1.38 -2.25
CA SER A 98 10.54 0.17 -2.98
C SER A 98 11.79 -0.32 -3.71
N ARG A 99 12.23 -1.54 -3.38
CA ARG A 99 13.38 -2.19 -4.01
C ARG A 99 12.91 -3.31 -4.92
N THR A 100 13.56 -3.46 -6.05
CA THR A 100 13.38 -4.65 -6.90
C THR A 100 13.88 -5.87 -6.16
N THR A 101 13.16 -6.98 -6.32
CA THR A 101 13.50 -8.26 -5.70
C THR A 101 13.94 -9.23 -6.78
N ASP A 102 15.13 -9.80 -6.58
CA ASP A 102 15.79 -10.74 -7.51
C ASP A 102 15.36 -12.17 -7.23
N LEU A 103 14.05 -12.41 -7.29
CA LEU A 103 13.46 -13.75 -7.19
C LEU A 103 13.31 -14.35 -8.59
N LYS A 104 13.92 -15.51 -8.79
CA LYS A 104 13.89 -16.28 -10.04
C LYS A 104 13.10 -17.58 -9.85
N ILE A 105 12.69 -18.15 -10.98
CA ILE A 105 12.02 -19.47 -10.99
C ILE A 105 13.00 -20.51 -10.46
N GLY A 106 12.52 -21.39 -9.58
CA GLY A 106 13.34 -22.38 -8.89
C GLY A 106 13.89 -21.95 -7.53
N ASP A 107 13.86 -20.66 -7.19
CA ASP A 107 14.32 -20.19 -5.87
C ASP A 107 13.47 -20.80 -4.74
N THR A 108 14.13 -21.14 -3.63
CA THR A 108 13.51 -21.55 -2.38
C THR A 108 13.10 -20.32 -1.58
N VAL A 109 11.82 -20.26 -1.18
CA VAL A 109 11.25 -19.09 -0.51
C VAL A 109 10.36 -19.49 0.67
N LEU A 110 10.37 -18.66 1.71
CA LEU A 110 9.45 -18.73 2.86
C LEU A 110 8.30 -17.74 2.66
N ILE A 111 7.10 -18.12 3.12
CA ILE A 111 5.89 -17.31 3.01
C ILE A 111 5.55 -16.67 4.36
N ARG A 112 5.28 -15.36 4.38
CA ARG A 112 4.81 -14.64 5.57
C ARG A 112 3.45 -15.17 6.02
N GLN A 113 3.33 -15.48 7.30
CA GLN A 113 2.12 -16.04 7.91
C GLN A 113 1.44 -15.05 8.87
N PRO A 114 0.11 -15.15 9.06
CA PRO A 114 -0.59 -14.33 10.04
C PRO A 114 -0.11 -14.69 11.46
N LYS A 115 0.08 -13.66 12.29
CA LYS A 115 0.44 -13.84 13.71
C LYS A 115 -0.79 -14.36 14.45
N LYS A 116 -0.68 -15.54 15.08
CA LYS A 116 -1.75 -16.08 15.93
C LYS A 116 -1.49 -15.75 17.41
N ASN A 117 -0.26 -15.98 17.86
CA ASN A 117 0.19 -15.75 19.24
C ASN A 117 1.49 -14.95 19.26
N LYS A 118 1.96 -14.52 20.44
CA LYS A 118 3.23 -13.78 20.58
C LYS A 118 4.43 -14.56 20.01
N LEU A 119 4.43 -15.89 20.17
CA LEU A 119 5.51 -16.79 19.75
C LEU A 119 5.39 -17.29 18.30
N THR A 120 4.35 -16.92 17.54
CA THR A 120 4.27 -17.39 16.14
C THR A 120 5.33 -16.70 15.29
N PRO A 121 6.18 -17.45 14.57
CA PRO A 121 7.20 -16.86 13.72
C PRO A 121 6.54 -16.07 12.57
N PRO A 122 7.20 -15.00 12.08
CA PRO A 122 6.64 -14.16 11.02
C PRO A 122 6.50 -14.89 9.67
N PHE A 123 7.34 -15.89 9.41
CA PHE A 123 7.31 -16.71 8.20
C PHE A 123 6.99 -18.16 8.54
N ASN A 124 6.31 -18.84 7.63
CA ASN A 124 6.11 -20.28 7.73
C ASN A 124 7.47 -20.98 7.54
N PRO A 125 7.89 -21.85 8.48
CA PRO A 125 9.22 -22.49 8.44
C PRO A 125 9.38 -23.44 7.24
N LYS A 126 8.29 -23.93 6.66
CA LYS A 126 8.34 -24.90 5.57
C LYS A 126 8.54 -24.18 4.22
N PRO A 127 9.65 -24.42 3.49
CA PRO A 127 9.98 -23.74 2.25
C PRO A 127 9.04 -24.13 1.10
N PHE A 128 8.91 -23.22 0.15
CA PHE A 128 8.21 -23.42 -1.12
C PHE A 128 9.17 -23.15 -2.28
N THR A 129 8.90 -23.76 -3.43
CA THR A 129 9.63 -23.49 -4.66
C THR A 129 8.90 -22.45 -5.49
N PHE A 130 9.64 -21.50 -6.04
CA PHE A 130 9.10 -20.47 -6.93
C PHE A 130 8.75 -21.08 -8.28
N GLU A 131 7.48 -20.96 -8.70
CA GLU A 131 6.97 -21.56 -9.94
C GLU A 131 6.76 -20.51 -11.04
N ALA A 132 6.07 -19.41 -10.73
CA ALA A 132 5.69 -18.42 -11.75
C ALA A 132 5.59 -17.00 -11.20
N ARG A 133 5.86 -16.01 -12.07
CA ARG A 133 5.76 -14.57 -11.77
C ARG A 133 4.85 -13.86 -12.76
N LYS A 134 3.88 -13.10 -12.27
CA LYS A 134 3.07 -12.16 -13.05
C LYS A 134 3.13 -10.77 -12.42
N GLY A 135 4.03 -9.92 -12.93
CA GLY A 135 4.28 -8.60 -12.37
C GLY A 135 4.83 -8.69 -10.93
N THR A 136 4.08 -8.15 -9.97
CA THR A 136 4.38 -8.24 -8.52
C THR A 136 3.73 -9.44 -7.84
N MET A 137 2.89 -10.21 -8.55
CA MET A 137 2.32 -11.44 -8.01
C MET A 137 3.24 -12.62 -8.31
N VAL A 138 3.49 -13.40 -7.27
CA VAL A 138 4.35 -14.58 -7.29
C VAL A 138 3.53 -15.78 -6.89
N THR A 139 3.75 -16.87 -7.62
CA THR A 139 3.14 -18.17 -7.33
C THR A 139 4.21 -19.17 -6.94
N VAL A 140 4.00 -19.81 -5.80
CA VAL A 140 4.91 -20.79 -5.24
C VAL A 140 4.18 -22.12 -5.03
N LYS A 141 4.92 -23.22 -5.14
CA LYS A 141 4.40 -24.57 -5.04
C LYS A 141 5.15 -25.36 -3.96
N ARG A 142 4.43 -26.24 -3.28
CA ARG A 142 4.98 -27.25 -2.38
C ARG A 142 4.11 -28.50 -2.47
N GLY A 143 4.59 -29.51 -3.18
CA GLY A 143 3.80 -30.70 -3.51
C GLY A 143 2.50 -30.32 -4.22
N SER A 144 1.36 -30.62 -3.60
CA SER A 144 0.02 -30.29 -4.10
C SER A 144 -0.46 -28.86 -3.77
N LYS A 145 0.20 -28.14 -2.86
CA LYS A 145 -0.23 -26.81 -2.41
C LYS A 145 0.41 -25.72 -3.27
N LYS A 146 -0.44 -24.90 -3.90
CA LYS A 146 -0.04 -23.74 -4.72
C LYS A 146 -0.59 -22.46 -4.10
N ILE A 147 0.25 -21.46 -3.92
CA ILE A 147 -0.11 -20.19 -3.27
C ILE A 147 0.35 -19.03 -4.15
N THR A 148 -0.56 -18.11 -4.44
CA THR A 148 -0.28 -16.88 -5.20
C THR A 148 -0.47 -15.66 -4.33
N ARG A 149 0.57 -14.85 -4.13
CA ARG A 149 0.53 -13.60 -3.34
C ARG A 149 1.48 -12.54 -3.91
N ASN A 150 1.43 -11.33 -3.37
CA ASN A 150 2.41 -10.29 -3.71
C ASN A 150 3.82 -10.71 -3.28
N ILE A 151 4.83 -10.32 -4.07
CA ILE A 151 6.25 -10.65 -3.88
C ILE A 151 6.78 -10.30 -2.48
N SER A 152 6.26 -9.23 -1.85
CA SER A 152 6.64 -8.81 -0.50
C SER A 152 6.28 -9.80 0.61
N PHE A 153 5.41 -10.78 0.34
CA PHE A 153 5.07 -11.84 1.29
C PHE A 153 6.08 -12.99 1.29
N PHE A 154 7.03 -12.99 0.34
CA PHE A 154 8.01 -14.05 0.19
C PHE A 154 9.39 -13.55 0.62
N LYS A 155 10.14 -14.42 1.30
CA LYS A 155 11.55 -14.19 1.64
C LYS A 155 12.38 -15.29 1.00
N LYS A 156 13.36 -14.91 0.18
CA LYS A 156 14.35 -15.85 -0.36
C LYS A 156 15.17 -16.44 0.77
N ILE A 157 15.43 -17.74 0.69
CA ILE A 157 16.43 -18.41 1.52
C ILE A 157 17.57 -18.86 0.61
N ASP A 158 18.80 -18.66 1.06
CA ASP A 158 19.97 -19.18 0.38
C ASP A 158 20.24 -20.57 0.97
N ASN A 159 20.39 -21.59 0.13
CA ASN A 159 20.67 -22.96 0.56
C ASN A 159 22.07 -23.14 1.18
N ARG A 160 22.81 -22.06 1.47
CA ARG A 160 24.14 -22.12 2.12
C ARG A 160 24.10 -22.53 3.59
N VAL A 161 22.91 -22.66 4.18
CA VAL A 161 22.73 -22.99 5.61
C VAL A 161 22.34 -24.46 5.83
N THR A 162 22.24 -25.28 4.78
CA THR A 162 21.84 -26.70 4.88
C THR A 162 22.99 -27.70 4.77
N ASP A 163 24.25 -27.25 4.82
CA ASP A 163 25.45 -28.12 4.88
C ASP A 163 26.16 -27.97 6.25
N SER A 164 25.40 -27.89 7.34
CA SER A 164 25.91 -28.12 8.68
C SER A 164 25.26 -29.41 9.16
N SER A 165 25.97 -30.50 8.91
CA SER A 165 25.71 -31.85 9.39
C SER A 165 25.26 -31.85 10.84
N ASP A 166 24.25 -32.67 11.11
CA ASP A 166 23.95 -33.20 12.44
C ASP A 166 25.26 -33.72 13.07
N ASN A 167 25.72 -33.05 14.11
CA ASN A 167 26.53 -33.68 15.15
C ASN A 167 25.73 -33.50 16.44
N GLU A 168 25.26 -34.63 16.95
CA GLU A 168 24.79 -34.77 18.31
C GLU A 168 25.97 -34.56 19.28
N ASP A 169 25.61 -34.08 20.48
CA ASP A 169 26.37 -34.06 21.73
C ASP A 169 27.47 -33.00 21.92
N ASP A 170 27.11 -31.95 22.66
CA ASP A 170 27.81 -31.61 23.91
C ASP A 170 26.82 -30.84 24.82
N ASP A 171 26.52 -31.45 25.97
CA ASP A 171 25.80 -30.85 27.10
C ASP A 171 26.63 -29.70 27.68
N ASP A 172 26.25 -28.45 27.42
CA ASP A 172 26.75 -27.30 28.19
C ASP A 172 25.66 -26.80 29.15
N ASP A 173 25.91 -27.14 30.41
CA ASP A 173 25.15 -26.84 31.61
C ASP A 173 24.81 -25.35 31.73
N PHE A 174 23.54 -25.05 32.00
CA PHE A 174 23.06 -23.70 32.27
C PHE A 174 23.41 -23.33 33.73
N ASP A 175 24.64 -22.85 33.97
CA ASP A 175 24.99 -22.29 35.28
C ASP A 175 24.58 -20.81 35.35
N CYS A 176 23.37 -20.57 35.85
CA CYS A 176 22.86 -19.24 36.16
C CYS A 176 22.88 -18.98 37.67
N ASP A 177 24.06 -18.81 38.27
CA ASP A 177 24.17 -18.18 39.57
C ASP A 177 25.44 -17.35 39.74
N ARG A 178 25.29 -16.02 39.64
CA ARG A 178 26.01 -15.06 40.48
C ARG A 178 25.12 -13.86 40.74
N THR A 179 24.39 -13.90 41.84
CA THR A 179 24.04 -12.70 42.59
C THR A 179 25.32 -11.94 42.94
N ASN A 180 25.46 -10.70 42.45
CA ASN A 180 26.30 -9.70 43.09
C ASN A 180 25.49 -8.41 43.17
N GLU A 181 24.90 -8.20 44.35
CA GLU A 181 24.60 -6.89 44.88
C GLU A 181 25.93 -6.10 44.92
N ASP A 182 26.02 -4.95 44.25
CA ASP A 182 26.30 -3.70 44.96
C ASP A 182 26.38 -2.44 44.08
N GLN A 183 25.77 -1.40 44.65
CA GLN A 183 26.11 0.03 44.60
C GLN A 183 25.68 0.90 43.40
N LEU A 184 24.62 1.65 43.69
CA LEU A 184 24.27 2.98 43.18
C LEU A 184 25.49 3.83 42.81
N ASN A 185 25.54 4.29 41.57
CA ASN A 185 25.95 5.67 41.26
C ASN A 185 25.28 6.14 39.96
N GLN A 186 24.36 7.09 40.11
CA GLN A 186 23.60 7.69 39.02
C GLN A 186 24.42 8.80 38.37
N GLU A 187 24.81 8.65 37.11
CA GLU A 187 24.94 9.78 36.19
C GLU A 187 23.79 9.74 35.18
N PRO A 188 23.13 10.88 34.86
CA PRO A 188 22.00 10.88 33.97
C PRO A 188 22.45 10.56 32.53
N VAL A 189 22.05 9.39 32.05
CA VAL A 189 22.19 9.00 30.64
C VAL A 189 21.48 10.05 29.77
N ARG A 190 22.26 10.85 29.04
CA ARG A 190 21.71 11.81 28.06
C ARG A 190 21.01 11.04 26.95
N LEU A 191 19.68 10.96 27.03
CA LEU A 191 18.84 10.45 25.94
C LEU A 191 19.11 11.28 24.68
N ARG A 192 19.80 10.68 23.68
CA ARG A 192 19.92 11.26 22.33
C ARG A 192 18.53 11.30 21.68
N ARG A 193 17.76 12.35 21.96
CA ARG A 193 16.53 12.65 21.24
C ARG A 193 16.91 13.28 19.90
N SER A 194 16.51 12.65 18.79
CA SER A 194 16.65 13.25 17.47
C SER A 194 15.80 14.53 17.41
N GLN A 195 16.45 15.69 17.35
CA GLN A 195 15.81 16.97 17.06
C GLN A 195 15.46 16.98 15.57
N ARG A 196 14.16 16.98 15.24
CA ARG A 196 13.71 17.11 13.85
C ARG A 196 13.61 18.59 13.51
N GLU A 197 14.53 19.07 12.69
CA GLU A 197 14.49 20.43 12.16
C GLU A 197 13.22 20.61 11.29
N ARG A 198 12.32 21.51 11.69
CA ARG A 198 11.10 21.82 10.94
C ARG A 198 11.40 22.95 9.97
N ARG A 199 11.51 22.63 8.67
CA ARG A 199 11.57 23.64 7.62
C ARG A 199 10.16 24.14 7.29
N GLN A 200 9.98 25.46 7.28
CA GLN A 200 8.76 26.12 6.81
C GLN A 200 8.62 25.90 5.29
N PRO A 201 7.39 25.78 4.75
CA PRO A 201 7.19 25.65 3.31
C PRO A 201 7.46 26.97 2.57
N ASP A 202 8.26 26.92 1.50
CA ASP A 202 8.50 28.03 0.58
C ASP A 202 7.26 28.31 -0.29
N ARG A 203 6.21 28.88 0.30
CA ARG A 203 5.11 29.47 -0.47
C ARG A 203 4.52 30.67 0.25
N LEU A 204 5.14 31.82 0.03
CA LEU A 204 4.49 33.13 -0.04
C LEU A 204 5.55 34.15 -0.51
N GLY A 205 5.73 34.23 -1.83
CA GLY A 205 6.19 35.46 -2.46
C GLY A 205 4.92 36.24 -2.79
N PHE A 206 4.69 37.33 -2.06
CA PHE A 206 3.73 38.36 -2.46
C PHE A 206 4.20 39.05 -3.73
#